data_AF-A0A920SMS0-F1
#
_entry.id   AF-A0A920SMS0-F1
#
_cell.length_a   1.000
_cell.length_b   1.000
_cell.length_c   1.000
_cell.angle_alpha   90.00
_cell.angle_beta   90.00
_cell.angle_gamma   90.00
#
_symmetry.space_group_name_H-M   'P 1'
#
loop_
_entity.id
_entity.type
_entity.pdbx_description
1 polymer ?
#
loop_
_entity_poly.entity_id
_entity_poly.type
_entity_poly.pdbx_seq_one_letter_code
_entity_poly.pdbx_strand_id
1 'polypeptide(L)'
;MGVYQPVGALSYAPVPLTEAMVYGYRETVAVTGMILGFLRDLVTGGISPRSLGSIVTIGEASGQAAAAGVDSFLRFMALFSVNLAILNLLPIPVLDGGHLAFLLIEGVRGKALSFETKMRWSQVGFLIIIGIMVLALSNDFVRLLGF
;
A
#
# COMPACT_ATOMS: atom_id res chain seq x y z
N MET A 1 -40.16 12.46 -22.36
CA MET A 1 -39.90 13.05 -21.03
C MET A 1 -39.15 12.00 -20.20
N GLY A 2 -37.81 12.01 -20.25
CA GLY A 2 -36.99 11.10 -19.45
C GLY A 2 -36.69 11.76 -18.12
N VAL A 3 -37.13 11.14 -17.02
CA VAL A 3 -36.83 11.60 -15.67
C VAL A 3 -35.38 11.23 -15.38
N TYR A 4 -34.47 12.19 -15.48
CA TYR A 4 -33.19 12.07 -14.80
C TYR A 4 -33.50 12.10 -13.30
N GLN A 5 -33.46 10.94 -12.64
CA GLN A 5 -33.35 10.92 -11.18
C GLN A 5 -32.06 11.67 -10.84
N PRO A 6 -32.10 12.78 -10.08
CA PRO A 6 -30.88 13.43 -9.63
C PRO A 6 -30.10 12.42 -8.80
N VAL A 7 -28.79 12.29 -9.08
CA VAL A 7 -27.82 11.52 -8.29
C VAL A 7 -28.12 11.79 -6.82
N GLY A 8 -28.49 10.74 -6.08
CA GLY A 8 -29.10 10.85 -4.76
C GLY A 8 -28.37 11.86 -3.90
N ALA A 9 -29.12 12.82 -3.34
CA ALA A 9 -28.59 13.80 -2.41
C ALA A 9 -27.75 13.07 -1.35
N LEU A 10 -26.47 13.44 -1.23
CA LEU A 10 -25.59 12.92 -0.18
C LEU A 10 -26.24 13.23 1.17
N SER A 11 -26.90 12.22 1.74
CA SER A 11 -27.57 12.34 3.03
C SER A 11 -26.53 12.12 4.11
N TYR A 12 -25.95 13.22 4.58
CA TYR A 12 -25.09 13.20 5.77
C TYR A 12 -25.97 12.95 7.00
N ALA A 13 -25.94 11.73 7.52
CA ALA A 13 -26.52 11.42 8.80
C ALA A 13 -25.45 11.58 9.90
N PRO A 14 -25.77 12.18 11.05
CA PRO A 14 -24.88 12.15 12.20
C PRO A 14 -24.73 10.70 12.67
N VAL A 15 -23.51 10.18 12.59
CA VAL A 15 -23.18 8.83 13.05
C VAL A 15 -22.50 8.94 14.42
N PRO A 16 -22.94 8.17 15.44
CA PRO A 16 -22.23 8.09 16.71
C PRO A 16 -20.76 7.69 16.50
N LEU A 17 -19.85 8.19 17.35
CA LEU A 17 -18.41 7.91 17.25
C LEU A 17 -18.12 6.40 17.22
N THR A 18 -18.88 5.61 17.98
CA THR A 18 -18.77 4.14 18.02
C THR A 18 -19.09 3.51 16.67
N GLU A 19 -20.19 3.92 16.03
CA GLU A 19 -20.58 3.45 14.71
C GLU A 19 -19.58 3.89 13.64
N ALA A 20 -19.07 5.11 13.72
CA ALA A 20 -18.03 5.60 12.82
C ALA A 20 -16.73 4.78 12.93
N MET A 21 -16.32 4.41 14.15
CA MET A 21 -15.17 3.53 14.37
C MET A 21 -15.40 2.13 13.81
N VAL A 22 -16.58 1.56 14.03
CA VAL A 22 -16.94 0.23 13.48
C VAL A 22 -16.94 0.27 11.95
N TYR A 23 -17.48 1.33 11.35
CA TYR A 23 -17.46 1.52 9.90
C TYR A 23 -16.02 1.63 9.38
N GLY A 24 -15.19 2.47 9.99
CA GLY A 24 -13.78 2.62 9.61
C GLY A 24 -12.98 1.33 9.74
N TYR A 25 -13.22 0.54 10.80
CA TYR A 25 -12.59 -0.77 10.97
C TYR A 25 -13.00 -1.75 9.86
N ARG A 26 -14.30 -1.84 9.55
CA ARG A 26 -14.80 -2.72 8.48
C ARG A 26 -14.24 -2.32 7.12
N GLU A 27 -14.20 -1.02 6.82
CA GLU A 27 -13.62 -0.49 5.60
C GLU A 27 -12.13 -0.84 5.51
N THR A 28 -11.38 -0.64 6.60
CA THR A 28 -9.95 -0.98 6.67
C THR A 28 -9.72 -2.46 6.40
N VAL A 29 -10.54 -3.35 6.97
CA VAL A 29 -10.46 -4.81 6.72
C VAL A 29 -10.78 -5.15 5.26
N ALA A 30 -11.81 -4.54 4.69
CA ALA A 30 -12.19 -4.76 3.29
C ALA A 30 -11.07 -4.32 2.33
N VAL A 31 -10.53 -3.11 2.53
CA VAL A 31 -9.40 -2.57 1.76
C VAL A 31 -8.16 -3.43 1.93
N THR A 32 -7.87 -3.89 3.16
CA THR A 32 -6.76 -4.81 3.43
C THR A 32 -6.91 -6.10 2.63
N GLY A 33 -8.09 -6.71 2.62
CA GLY A 33 -8.36 -7.93 1.83
C GLY A 33 -8.17 -7.72 0.34
N MET A 34 -8.59 -6.58 -0.21
CA MET A 34 -8.38 -6.23 -1.61
C MET A 34 -6.89 -6.12 -1.96
N ILE A 35 -6.11 -5.41 -1.13
CA ILE A 35 -4.67 -5.23 -1.33
C ILE A 35 -3.94 -6.56 -1.24
N LEU A 36 -4.28 -7.41 -0.25
CA LEU A 36 -3.69 -8.75 -0.13
C LEU A 36 -4.03 -9.64 -1.33
N GLY A 37 -5.24 -9.56 -1.87
CA GLY A 37 -5.63 -10.24 -3.11
C GLY A 37 -4.78 -9.78 -4.29
N PHE A 38 -4.62 -8.47 -4.47
CA PHE A 38 -3.76 -7.92 -5.51
C PHE A 38 -2.28 -8.34 -5.35
N LEU A 39 -1.73 -8.32 -4.14
CA LEU A 39 -0.37 -8.79 -3.86
C LEU A 39 -0.20 -10.28 -4.16
N ARG A 40 -1.21 -11.10 -3.84
CA ARG A 40 -1.23 -12.51 -4.19
C ARG A 40 -1.16 -12.67 -5.71
N ASP A 41 -2.02 -11.98 -6.44
CA ASP A 41 -2.10 -12.08 -7.90
C ASP A 41 -0.81 -11.61 -8.59
N LEU A 42 -0.15 -10.59 -8.02
CA LEU A 42 1.17 -10.12 -8.46
C LEU A 42 2.23 -11.22 -8.31
N VAL A 43 2.25 -11.93 -7.18
CA VAL A 43 3.21 -13.01 -6.91
C VAL A 43 2.91 -14.26 -7.74
N THR A 44 1.64 -14.57 -8.00
CA THR A 44 1.23 -15.71 -8.83
C THR A 44 1.26 -15.42 -10.33
N GLY A 45 1.63 -14.20 -10.74
CA GLY A 45 1.72 -13.79 -12.15
C GLY A 45 0.37 -13.55 -12.83
N GLY A 46 -0.71 -13.42 -12.06
CA GLY A 46 -2.05 -13.06 -12.58
C GLY A 46 -2.13 -11.60 -13.04
N ILE A 47 -1.19 -10.76 -12.58
CA ILE A 47 -1.11 -9.34 -12.91
C ILE A 47 0.34 -9.00 -13.28
N SER A 48 0.52 -8.19 -14.33
CA SER A 48 1.85 -7.74 -14.78
C SER A 48 2.46 -6.78 -13.75
N PRO A 49 3.74 -6.92 -13.36
CA PRO A 49 4.42 -5.94 -12.51
C PRO A 49 4.42 -4.52 -13.07
N ARG A 50 4.24 -4.35 -14.39
CA ARG A 50 4.13 -3.03 -15.03
C ARG A 50 2.82 -2.29 -14.74
N SER A 51 1.81 -2.99 -14.22
CA SER A 51 0.56 -2.36 -13.78
C SER A 51 0.61 -1.88 -12.33
N LEU A 52 1.73 -2.08 -11.62
CA LEU A 52 1.97 -1.38 -10.36
C LEU A 52 2.12 0.11 -10.65
N GLY A 53 1.32 0.93 -9.95
CA GLY A 53 1.34 2.38 -10.10
C GLY A 53 2.74 2.93 -9.86
N SER A 54 3.24 3.72 -10.79
CA SER A 54 4.52 4.40 -10.68
C SER A 54 4.41 5.67 -9.83
N ILE A 55 5.52 6.31 -9.44
CA ILE A 55 5.48 7.49 -8.56
C ILE A 55 4.69 8.62 -9.24
N VAL A 56 4.83 8.76 -10.56
CA VAL A 56 4.06 9.74 -11.35
C VAL A 56 2.56 9.43 -11.30
N THR A 57 2.16 8.17 -11.52
CA THR A 57 0.74 7.77 -11.47
C THR A 57 0.14 7.99 -10.08
N ILE A 58 0.91 7.74 -9.02
CA ILE A 58 0.50 8.01 -7.64
C ILE A 58 0.31 9.52 -7.43
N GLY A 59 1.22 10.34 -7.95
CA GLY A 59 1.11 11.81 -7.89
C GLY A 59 -0.12 12.34 -8.63
N GLU A 60 -0.37 11.85 -9.84
CA GLU A 60 -1.56 12.19 -10.64
C GLU A 60 -2.85 11.78 -9.92
N ALA A 61 -2.92 10.56 -9.39
CA ALA A 61 -4.08 10.06 -8.66
C ALA A 61 -4.33 10.87 -7.37
N SER A 62 -3.28 11.25 -6.66
CA SER A 62 -3.39 12.13 -5.49
C SER A 62 -3.92 13.51 -5.87
N GLY A 63 -3.47 14.08 -6.98
CA GLY A 63 -3.96 15.37 -7.49
C GLY A 63 -5.43 15.31 -7.89
N GLN A 64 -5.85 14.24 -8.55
CA GLN A 64 -7.26 13.99 -8.88
C GLN A 64 -8.12 13.83 -7.63
N ALA A 65 -7.65 13.07 -6.63
CA ALA A 65 -8.36 12.90 -5.36
C ALA A 65 -8.52 14.23 -4.61
N ALA A 66 -7.48 15.07 -4.59
CA ALA A 66 -7.54 16.40 -4.00
C ALA A 66 -8.52 17.33 -4.73
N ALA A 67 -8.51 17.31 -6.07
CA ALA A 67 -9.44 18.08 -6.89
C ALA A 67 -10.90 17.64 -6.73
N ALA A 68 -11.14 16.35 -6.43
CA ALA A 68 -12.45 15.78 -6.17
C ALA A 68 -13.00 16.09 -4.75
N GLY A 69 -12.25 16.80 -3.92
CA GLY A 69 -12.69 17.28 -2.60
C GLY A 69 -12.21 16.41 -1.42
N VAL A 70 -12.54 16.87 -0.21
CA VAL A 70 -11.98 16.35 1.05
C VAL A 70 -12.34 14.87 1.29
N ASP A 71 -13.57 14.44 0.98
CA ASP A 71 -13.97 13.03 1.16
C ASP A 71 -13.11 12.09 0.29
N SER A 72 -12.99 12.39 -1.00
CA SER A 72 -12.16 11.65 -1.95
C SER A 72 -10.69 11.62 -1.54
N PHE A 73 -10.16 12.76 -1.09
CA PHE A 73 -8.78 12.86 -0.63
C PHE A 73 -8.51 12.03 0.64
N LEU A 74 -9.42 12.07 1.63
CA LEU A 74 -9.31 11.25 2.85
C LEU A 74 -9.38 9.75 2.53
N ARG A 75 -10.26 9.34 1.62
CA ARG A 75 -10.34 7.94 1.14
C ARG A 75 -9.06 7.50 0.44
N PHE A 76 -8.51 8.35 -0.42
CA PHE A 76 -7.23 8.10 -1.09
C PHE A 76 -6.10 7.94 -0.06
N MET A 77 -6.00 8.85 0.90
CA MET A 77 -4.99 8.75 1.97
C MET A 77 -5.18 7.49 2.82
N ALA A 78 -6.41 7.11 3.15
CA ALA A 78 -6.69 5.89 3.89
C ALA A 78 -6.24 4.65 3.11
N LEU A 79 -6.58 4.55 1.82
CA LEU A 79 -6.12 3.48 0.94
C LEU A 79 -4.58 3.38 0.90
N PHE A 80 -3.90 4.52 0.72
CA PHE A 80 -2.43 4.56 0.68
C PHE A 80 -1.80 4.20 2.03
N SER A 81 -2.38 4.67 3.14
CA SER A 81 -1.92 4.32 4.49
C SER A 81 -1.99 2.82 4.74
N VAL A 82 -3.10 2.17 4.36
CA VAL A 82 -3.25 0.71 4.48
C VAL A 82 -2.26 -0.03 3.58
N ASN A 83 -2.05 0.43 2.34
CA ASN A 83 -1.04 -0.15 1.45
C ASN A 83 0.37 -0.11 2.06
N LEU A 84 0.79 1.05 2.57
CA LEU A 84 2.11 1.20 3.21
C LEU A 84 2.24 0.31 4.45
N ALA A 85 1.18 0.21 5.26
CA ALA A 85 1.17 -0.69 6.41
C ALA A 85 1.36 -2.15 6.01
N ILE A 86 0.63 -2.62 4.98
CA ILE A 86 0.74 -4.01 4.49
C ILE A 86 2.13 -4.27 3.90
N LEU A 87 2.62 -3.37 3.04
CA LEU A 87 3.94 -3.51 2.42
C LEU A 87 5.06 -3.54 3.47
N ASN A 88 4.97 -2.70 4.51
CA ASN A 88 5.95 -2.68 5.60
C ASN A 88 5.89 -3.92 6.48
N LEU A 89 4.75 -4.63 6.54
CA LEU A 89 4.62 -5.90 7.26
C LEU A 89 5.14 -7.12 6.48
N LEU A 90 5.48 -6.96 5.20
CA LEU A 90 6.08 -8.04 4.42
C LEU A 90 7.44 -8.45 5.02
N PRO A 91 7.82 -9.75 4.93
CA PRO A 91 9.07 -10.25 5.47
C PRO A 91 10.27 -9.90 4.57
N ILE A 92 10.40 -8.62 4.22
CA ILE A 92 11.49 -8.08 3.41
C ILE A 92 12.52 -7.47 4.36
N PRO A 93 13.80 -7.89 4.30
CA PRO A 93 14.84 -7.30 5.14
C PRO A 93 14.91 -5.77 4.93
N VAL A 94 15.27 -5.02 5.99
CA VAL A 94 15.19 -3.54 6.08
C VAL A 94 13.82 -2.98 6.45
N LEU A 95 12.71 -3.62 6.05
CA LEU A 95 11.37 -3.22 6.48
C LEU A 95 11.05 -3.73 7.90
N ASP A 96 10.01 -3.16 8.51
CA ASP A 96 9.54 -3.54 9.85
C ASP A 96 9.17 -5.04 9.92
N GLY A 97 8.52 -5.56 8.87
CA GLY A 97 8.17 -6.97 8.75
C GLY A 97 9.37 -7.91 8.62
N GLY A 98 10.50 -7.43 8.09
CA GLY A 98 11.77 -8.16 8.10
C GLY A 98 12.32 -8.33 9.53
N HIS A 99 12.18 -7.29 10.36
CA HIS A 99 12.57 -7.36 11.77
C HIS A 99 11.65 -8.28 12.55
N LEU A 100 10.34 -8.20 12.29
CA LEU A 100 9.36 -9.14 12.84
C LEU A 100 9.71 -10.59 12.45
N ALA A 101 10.09 -10.84 11.19
CA ALA A 101 10.51 -12.15 10.73
C ALA A 101 11.75 -12.65 11.48
N PHE A 102 12.75 -11.79 11.73
CA PHE A 102 13.90 -12.16 12.57
C PHE A 102 13.49 -12.52 13.99
N LEU A 103 12.60 -11.75 14.62
CA LEU A 103 12.09 -12.04 15.96
C LEU A 103 11.33 -13.37 16.01
N LEU A 104 10.51 -13.67 15.00
CA LEU A 104 9.80 -14.94 14.87
C LEU A 104 10.79 -16.11 14.76
N ILE A 105 11.84 -15.98 13.94
CA ILE A 105 12.89 -16.98 13.81
C ILE A 105 13.63 -17.18 15.14
N GLU A 106 13.96 -16.10 15.84
CA GLU A 106 14.63 -16.16 17.15
C GLU A 106 13.76 -16.82 18.21
N GLY A 107 12.45 -16.51 18.23
CA GLY A 107 11.48 -17.11 19.13
C GLY A 107 11.33 -18.62 18.90
N VAL A 108 11.22 -19.07 17.66
CA VAL A 108 11.15 -20.51 17.32
C VAL A 108 12.46 -21.22 17.65
N ARG A 109 13.60 -20.57 17.44
CA ARG A 109 14.92 -21.18 17.65
C ARG A 109 15.40 -21.12 19.11
N GLY A 110 14.74 -20.31 19.95
CA GLY A 110 15.13 -20.07 21.34
C GLY A 110 16.50 -19.38 21.51
N LYS A 111 17.10 -18.87 20.43
CA LYS A 111 18.41 -18.20 20.47
C LYS A 111 18.51 -17.09 19.43
N ALA A 112 19.13 -15.98 19.84
CA ALA A 112 19.34 -14.80 19.01
C ALA A 112 20.14 -15.11 17.73
N LEU A 113 19.76 -14.50 16.62
CA LEU A 113 20.54 -14.45 15.38
C LEU A 113 21.79 -13.61 15.63
N SER A 114 22.91 -14.05 15.06
CA SER A 114 24.13 -13.27 15.17
C SER A 114 23.93 -11.91 14.50
N PHE A 115 24.57 -10.89 15.08
CA PHE A 115 24.55 -9.53 14.53
C PHE A 115 24.97 -9.52 13.05
N GLU A 116 26.01 -10.27 12.70
CA GLU A 116 26.48 -10.42 11.33
C GLU A 116 25.41 -10.99 10.39
N THR A 117 24.61 -11.95 10.85
CA THR A 117 23.54 -12.54 10.03
C THR A 117 22.47 -11.49 9.74
N LYS A 118 21.97 -10.80 10.78
CA LYS A 118 20.96 -9.74 10.61
C LYS A 118 21.48 -8.64 9.68
N MET A 119 22.72 -8.20 9.87
CA MET A 119 23.36 -7.18 9.06
C MET A 119 23.44 -7.59 7.59
N ARG A 120 23.93 -8.80 7.27
CA ARG A 120 24.03 -9.29 5.89
C ARG A 120 22.67 -9.35 5.21
N TRP A 121 21.65 -9.86 5.89
CA TRP A 121 20.29 -9.92 5.33
C TRP A 121 19.72 -8.52 5.09
N SER A 122 19.89 -7.59 6.03
CA SER A 122 19.48 -6.20 5.86
C SER A 122 20.23 -5.52 4.70
N GLN A 123 21.53 -5.75 4.53
CA GLN A 123 22.27 -5.20 3.38
C GLN A 123 21.74 -5.72 2.04
N VAL A 124 21.42 -7.02 1.96
CA VAL A 124 20.81 -7.61 0.77
C VAL A 124 19.44 -6.98 0.49
N GLY A 125 18.58 -6.87 1.52
CA GLY A 125 17.28 -6.20 1.37
C GLY A 125 17.42 -4.75 0.93
N PHE A 126 18.38 -4.02 1.51
CA PHE A 126 18.64 -2.62 1.15
C PHE A 126 19.01 -2.48 -0.33
N LEU A 127 19.94 -3.32 -0.82
CA LEU A 127 20.33 -3.31 -2.23
C LEU A 127 19.17 -3.64 -3.16
N ILE A 128 18.31 -4.60 -2.79
CA ILE A 128 17.11 -4.95 -3.56
C ILE A 128 16.15 -3.75 -3.61
N ILE A 129 15.84 -3.13 -2.47
CA ILE A 129 14.91 -1.98 -2.40
C ILE A 129 15.45 -0.80 -3.21
N ILE A 130 16.74 -0.47 -3.06
CA ILE A 130 17.37 0.60 -3.86
C ILE A 130 17.32 0.26 -5.36
N GLY A 131 17.59 -0.99 -5.74
CA GLY A 131 17.49 -1.43 -7.13
C GLY A 131 16.09 -1.25 -7.70
N ILE A 132 15.06 -1.67 -6.96
CA ILE A 132 13.65 -1.48 -7.35
C ILE A 132 13.32 0.01 -7.46
N MET A 133 13.75 0.84 -6.50
CA MET A 133 13.50 2.27 -6.49
C MET A 133 14.14 2.97 -7.71
N VAL A 134 15.38 2.62 -8.05
CA VAL A 134 16.06 3.14 -9.25
C VAL A 134 15.31 2.73 -10.52
N LEU A 135 14.87 1.48 -10.62
CA LEU A 135 14.09 1.01 -11.77
C LEU A 135 12.75 1.75 -11.89
N ALA A 136 12.02 1.91 -10.79
CA ALA A 136 10.74 2.61 -10.76
C ALA A 136 10.90 4.08 -11.16
N LEU A 137 11.87 4.79 -10.57
CA LEU A 137 12.17 6.18 -10.91
C LEU A 137 12.62 6.33 -12.37
N SER A 138 13.45 5.40 -12.86
CA SER A 138 13.90 5.40 -14.26
C SER A 138 12.72 5.23 -15.23
N ASN A 139 11.78 4.34 -14.90
CA ASN A 139 10.54 4.16 -15.67
C ASN A 139 9.66 5.43 -15.64
N ASP A 140 9.60 6.13 -14.51
CA ASP A 140 8.93 7.43 -14.40
C ASP A 140 9.59 8.50 -15.27
N PHE A 141 10.92 8.60 -15.27
CA PHE A 141 11.65 9.54 -16.13
C PHE A 141 11.39 9.30 -17.62
N VAL A 142 11.43 8.03 -18.06
CA VAL A 142 11.15 7.65 -19.46
C VAL A 142 9.74 8.10 -19.85
N ARG A 143 8.75 7.81 -19.01
CA ARG A 143 7.35 8.19 -19.23
C ARG A 143 7.14 9.70 -19.29
N LEU A 144 7.81 10.47 -18.43
CA LEU A 144 7.73 11.93 -18.41
C LEU A 144 8.39 12.59 -19.64
N LEU A 145 9.45 11.99 -20.17
CA LEU A 145 10.16 12.49 -21.34
C LEU A 145 9.55 12.03 -22.67
N GLY A 146 8.50 11.20 -22.65
CA GLY A 146 7.72 10.81 -23.82
C GLY A 146 8.35 9.73 -24.69
N PHE A 147 9.22 8.88 -24.13
CA PHE A 147 9.78 7.70 -24.80
C PHE A 147 9.08 6.40 -24.37
#